data_AF-A0A4Q9DNI3-F1
#
_entry.id   AF-A0A4Q9DNI3-F1
#
_cell.length_a   1.000
_cell.length_b   1.000
_cell.length_c   1.000
_cell.angle_alpha   90.00
_cell.angle_beta   90.00
_cell.angle_gamma   90.00
#
_symmetry.space_group_name_H-M   'P 1'
#
loop_
_entity.id
_entity.type
_entity.pdbx_description
1 polymer ?
#
loop_
_entity_poly.entity_id
_entity_poly.type
_entity_poly.pdbx_seq_one_letter_code
_entity_poly.pdbx_strand_id
1 'polypeptide(L)'
;MSQFGDIGGLGRHYLQAESYGAAAFCFYRLLHEESGSANGWNGLVLSLSLMRKENDSQTALARYGLQPNSVFDQDLISFALMIWQHDPRALSQWMRAVLAKEGSNVENRHVFEQIAEELEQAYAGLLQQHGEEALTNQGMLSLTDYASRRMELDWLVSESFDNVIEQGKKWLEDPESALYGVRLLCMLPDPRSEKLLRRVCRNEDIDAKVRTHAVLALRWLGVRGNARISKFGESFVINLDNPEPELSISVPAAYRPALDRMKLWCAKQIGLVDPVDYEAVATADEVELSEELKNKMSETDVAPILQEVAHMLIRSAYDQYYPLVPTVTGARDWAAAMLWLMKDYAEGVGVEWPYGNPELTEMAQRHRNWLLSGSPDFYDSIEAAKQARIAQAQAQMQAQEQPEPEPEQANQ
;
A
#
# COMPACT_ATOMS: atom_id res chain seq x y z
N MET A 1 39.88 1.07 -2.27
CA MET A 1 39.05 2.22 -1.88
C MET A 1 38.07 2.45 -3.01
N SER A 2 36.77 2.30 -2.76
CA SER A 2 35.72 2.42 -3.77
C SER A 2 35.74 3.82 -4.40
N GLN A 3 35.65 3.89 -5.72
CA GLN A 3 35.56 5.13 -6.50
C GLN A 3 34.18 5.81 -6.38
N PHE A 4 33.25 5.19 -5.66
CA PHE A 4 31.94 5.73 -5.32
C PHE A 4 31.98 6.11 -3.84
N GLY A 5 31.76 7.39 -3.53
CA GLY A 5 31.63 7.85 -2.15
C GLY A 5 30.57 7.06 -1.38
N ASP A 6 30.60 7.15 -0.05
CA ASP A 6 29.66 6.50 0.89
C ASP A 6 28.22 6.41 0.33
N ILE A 7 27.90 5.27 -0.31
CA ILE A 7 26.61 5.03 -0.99
C ILE A 7 25.48 5.04 0.03
N GLY A 8 25.77 4.57 1.25
CA GLY A 8 24.84 4.66 2.38
C GLY A 8 24.55 6.11 2.79
N GLY A 9 25.58 6.95 2.85
CA GLY A 9 25.46 8.39 3.07
C GLY A 9 24.60 9.08 1.99
N LEU A 10 24.81 8.73 0.72
CA LEU A 10 24.01 9.24 -0.40
C LEU A 10 22.55 8.77 -0.32
N GLY A 11 22.31 7.51 -0.01
CA GLY A 11 20.95 6.96 0.18
C GLY A 11 20.19 7.68 1.30
N ARG A 12 20.86 7.97 2.43
CA ARG A 12 20.28 8.77 3.52
C ARG A 12 19.98 10.20 3.11
N HIS A 13 20.86 10.84 2.34
CA HIS A 13 20.60 12.18 1.82
C HIS A 13 19.35 12.20 0.93
N TYR A 14 19.21 11.24 0.01
CA TYR A 14 18.01 11.12 -0.81
C TYR A 14 16.74 10.87 0.01
N LEU A 15 16.83 10.00 1.02
CA LEU A 15 15.70 9.70 1.91
C LEU A 15 15.24 10.95 2.68
N GLN A 16 16.18 11.71 3.25
CA GLN A 16 15.89 12.97 3.94
C GLN A 16 15.32 14.05 3.01
N ALA A 17 15.71 14.01 1.74
CA ALA A 17 15.17 14.90 0.73
C ALA A 17 13.81 14.43 0.18
N GLU A 18 13.26 13.29 0.62
CA GLU A 18 12.03 12.68 0.08
C GLU A 18 12.16 12.12 -1.36
N SER A 19 13.39 11.83 -1.79
CA SER A 19 13.72 11.18 -3.05
C SER A 19 13.73 9.66 -2.90
N TYR A 20 12.58 9.08 -2.53
CA TYR A 20 12.50 7.69 -2.07
C TYR A 20 12.95 6.65 -3.11
N GLY A 21 12.72 6.88 -4.40
CA GLY A 21 13.14 5.95 -5.45
C GLY A 21 14.66 5.92 -5.62
N ALA A 22 15.30 7.10 -5.63
CA ALA A 22 16.75 7.20 -5.63
C ALA A 22 17.37 6.62 -4.36
N ALA A 23 16.74 6.86 -3.19
CA ALA A 23 17.17 6.28 -1.92
C ALA A 23 17.10 4.74 -1.94
N ALA A 24 15.98 4.16 -2.40
CA ALA A 24 15.82 2.71 -2.53
C ALA A 24 16.90 2.09 -3.40
N PHE A 25 17.23 2.71 -4.54
CA PHE A 25 18.32 2.27 -5.41
C PHE A 25 19.69 2.31 -4.73
N CYS A 26 20.02 3.40 -4.02
CA CYS A 26 21.27 3.51 -3.27
C CYS A 26 21.37 2.43 -2.17
N PHE A 27 20.33 2.24 -1.37
CA PHE A 27 20.33 1.23 -0.31
C PHE A 27 20.40 -0.19 -0.87
N TYR A 28 19.70 -0.46 -1.97
CA TYR A 28 19.77 -1.76 -2.63
C TYR A 28 21.16 -2.07 -3.17
N ARG A 29 21.83 -1.07 -3.78
CA ARG A 29 23.24 -1.20 -4.19
C ARG A 29 24.18 -1.40 -3.01
N LEU A 30 23.97 -0.67 -1.91
CA LEU A 30 24.75 -0.87 -0.69
C LEU A 30 24.63 -2.32 -0.20
N LEU A 31 23.44 -2.92 -0.23
CA LEU A 31 23.25 -4.31 0.20
C LEU A 31 23.90 -5.34 -0.73
N HIS A 32 24.08 -5.01 -2.01
CA HIS A 32 24.88 -5.82 -2.94
C HIS A 32 26.38 -5.79 -2.60
N GLU A 33 26.88 -4.67 -2.07
CA GLU A 33 28.28 -4.52 -1.65
C GLU A 33 28.50 -5.02 -0.20
N GLU A 34 27.54 -4.77 0.68
CA GLU A 34 27.57 -5.00 2.13
C GLU A 34 26.23 -5.58 2.62
N SER A 35 25.97 -6.86 2.32
CA SER A 35 24.71 -7.54 2.65
C SER A 35 24.32 -7.56 4.15
N GLY A 36 25.27 -7.31 5.06
CA GLY A 36 25.03 -7.23 6.50
C GLY A 36 24.63 -5.84 7.02
N SER A 37 24.56 -4.82 6.14
CA SER A 37 24.31 -3.44 6.56
C SER A 37 22.88 -3.25 7.07
N ALA A 38 22.72 -3.09 8.39
CA ALA A 38 21.42 -2.78 9.01
C ALA A 38 20.82 -1.49 8.43
N ASN A 39 21.66 -0.47 8.23
CA ASN A 39 21.27 0.79 7.58
C ASN A 39 20.77 0.59 6.15
N GLY A 40 21.37 -0.34 5.39
CA GLY A 40 20.93 -0.68 4.04
C GLY A 40 19.54 -1.30 4.04
N TRP A 41 19.31 -2.29 4.91
CA TRP A 41 18.00 -2.97 5.00
C TRP A 41 16.90 -2.03 5.49
N ASN A 42 17.17 -1.29 6.57
CA ASN A 42 16.25 -0.29 7.12
C ASN A 42 15.88 0.77 6.08
N GLY A 43 16.89 1.38 5.45
CA GLY A 43 16.70 2.42 4.45
C GLY A 43 15.94 1.92 3.22
N LEU A 44 16.21 0.69 2.76
CA LEU A 44 15.51 0.06 1.65
C LEU A 44 14.02 -0.16 1.98
N VAL A 45 13.72 -0.83 3.10
CA VAL A 45 12.35 -1.14 3.52
C VAL A 45 11.55 0.15 3.74
N LEU A 46 12.15 1.16 4.40
CA LEU A 46 11.51 2.44 4.61
C LEU A 46 11.22 3.16 3.28
N SER A 47 12.20 3.22 2.37
CA SER A 47 12.03 3.88 1.07
C SER A 47 10.92 3.24 0.23
N LEU A 48 10.89 1.90 0.15
CA LEU A 48 9.86 1.15 -0.56
C LEU A 48 8.48 1.32 0.08
N SER A 49 8.41 1.33 1.41
CA SER A 49 7.15 1.52 2.15
C SER A 49 6.58 2.93 1.95
N LEU A 50 7.43 3.97 1.94
CA LEU A 50 7.03 5.35 1.65
C LEU A 50 6.55 5.53 0.20
N MET A 51 7.02 4.70 -0.72
CA MET A 51 6.52 4.63 -2.10
C MET A 51 5.27 3.74 -2.25
N ARG A 52 4.79 3.11 -1.17
CA ARG A 52 3.70 2.11 -1.16
C ARG A 52 3.98 0.92 -2.09
N LYS A 53 5.24 0.49 -2.24
CA LYS A 53 5.61 -0.73 -2.97
C LYS A 53 5.56 -1.95 -2.03
N GLU A 54 4.37 -2.28 -1.56
CA GLU A 54 4.18 -3.30 -0.51
C GLU A 54 4.80 -4.66 -0.85
N ASN A 55 4.63 -5.16 -2.08
CA ASN A 55 5.25 -6.41 -2.53
C ASN A 55 6.78 -6.37 -2.48
N ASP A 56 7.40 -5.23 -2.81
CA ASP A 56 8.85 -5.07 -2.74
C ASP A 56 9.29 -4.94 -1.28
N SER A 57 8.53 -4.23 -0.44
CA SER A 57 8.80 -4.15 1.01
C SER A 57 8.70 -5.52 1.68
N GLN A 58 7.70 -6.34 1.36
CA GLN A 58 7.55 -7.73 1.81
C GLN A 58 8.77 -8.56 1.39
N THR A 59 9.18 -8.45 0.13
CA THR A 59 10.33 -9.18 -0.43
C THR A 59 11.62 -8.75 0.26
N ALA A 60 11.84 -7.45 0.45
CA ALA A 60 13.01 -6.91 1.14
C ALA A 60 13.06 -7.34 2.62
N LEU A 61 11.94 -7.28 3.34
CA LEU A 61 11.84 -7.77 4.72
C LEU A 61 12.11 -9.27 4.82
N ALA A 62 11.58 -10.07 3.90
CA ALA A 62 11.79 -11.50 3.87
C ALA A 62 13.27 -11.85 3.63
N ARG A 63 13.91 -11.17 2.68
CA ARG A 63 15.35 -11.31 2.41
C ARG A 63 16.19 -10.88 3.61
N TYR A 64 15.84 -9.78 4.30
CA TYR A 64 16.48 -9.39 5.55
C TYR A 64 16.38 -10.50 6.61
N GLY A 65 15.18 -11.03 6.84
CA GLY A 65 14.96 -12.11 7.81
C GLY A 65 15.86 -13.32 7.53
N LEU A 66 15.94 -13.73 6.27
CA LEU A 66 16.72 -14.90 5.84
C LEU A 66 18.23 -14.63 5.66
N GLN A 67 18.70 -13.38 5.72
CA GLN A 67 20.11 -13.04 5.53
C GLN A 67 20.96 -13.50 6.74
N PRO A 68 21.92 -14.44 6.59
CA PRO A 68 22.63 -15.01 7.73
C PRO A 68 23.52 -14.03 8.51
N ASN A 69 24.07 -13.02 7.82
CA ASN A 69 25.09 -12.11 8.37
C ASN A 69 24.54 -10.72 8.71
N SER A 70 23.22 -10.52 8.74
CA SER A 70 22.62 -9.23 9.07
C SER A 70 22.46 -9.07 10.58
N VAL A 71 22.74 -7.87 11.10
CA VAL A 71 22.51 -7.54 12.52
C VAL A 71 21.01 -7.31 12.77
N PHE A 72 20.56 -7.66 13.98
CA PHE A 72 19.22 -7.35 14.47
C PHE A 72 18.95 -5.84 14.42
N ASP A 73 17.84 -5.44 13.79
CA ASP A 73 17.35 -4.07 13.76
C ASP A 73 15.92 -4.03 14.30
N GLN A 74 15.74 -3.38 15.45
CA GLN A 74 14.45 -3.27 16.12
C GLN A 74 13.44 -2.45 15.31
N ASP A 75 13.90 -1.48 14.51
CA ASP A 75 13.01 -0.59 13.74
C ASP A 75 12.27 -1.37 12.64
N LEU A 76 12.81 -2.50 12.18
CA LEU A 76 12.19 -3.36 11.17
C LEU A 76 11.00 -4.17 11.71
N ILE A 77 10.85 -4.31 13.02
CA ILE A 77 9.76 -5.08 13.64
C ILE A 77 8.41 -4.43 13.35
N SER A 78 8.32 -3.10 13.50
CA SER A 78 7.09 -2.37 13.22
C SER A 78 6.66 -2.51 11.76
N PHE A 79 7.62 -2.54 10.82
CA PHE A 79 7.32 -2.79 9.42
C PHE A 79 6.80 -4.20 9.19
N ALA A 80 7.43 -5.23 9.78
CA ALA A 80 6.98 -6.61 9.65
C ALA A 80 5.57 -6.82 10.21
N LEU A 81 5.28 -6.26 11.39
CA LEU A 81 3.95 -6.30 12.00
C LEU A 81 2.89 -5.64 11.11
N MET A 82 3.20 -4.47 10.54
CA MET A 82 2.27 -3.75 9.68
C MET A 82 2.02 -4.49 8.35
N ILE A 83 3.08 -5.00 7.72
CA ILE A 83 3.03 -5.59 6.37
C ILE A 83 2.44 -7.00 6.38
N TRP A 84 2.70 -7.81 7.41
CA TRP A 84 2.17 -9.17 7.52
C TRP A 84 1.10 -9.31 8.61
N GLN A 85 0.40 -8.23 8.95
CA GLN A 85 -0.68 -8.25 9.97
C GLN A 85 -1.77 -9.31 9.71
N HIS A 86 -1.96 -9.70 8.45
CA HIS A 86 -2.94 -10.71 8.03
C HIS A 86 -2.30 -12.00 7.50
N ASP A 87 -0.98 -12.15 7.62
CA ASP A 87 -0.22 -13.33 7.19
C ASP A 87 0.55 -13.92 8.39
N PRO A 88 -0.13 -14.69 9.25
CA PRO A 88 0.50 -15.26 10.45
C PRO A 88 1.66 -16.22 10.11
N ARG A 89 1.65 -16.82 8.92
CA ARG A 89 2.73 -17.70 8.44
C ARG A 89 4.01 -16.93 8.20
N ALA A 90 3.97 -15.89 7.36
CA ALA A 90 5.16 -15.11 7.05
C ALA A 90 5.69 -14.36 8.28
N LEU A 91 4.78 -13.79 9.09
CA LEU A 91 5.16 -13.02 10.27
C LEU A 91 5.86 -13.88 11.33
N SER A 92 5.33 -15.07 11.64
CA SER A 92 5.98 -16.00 12.59
C SER A 92 7.36 -16.43 12.11
N GLN A 93 7.49 -16.86 10.85
CA GLN A 93 8.76 -17.26 10.27
C GLN A 93 9.78 -16.11 10.30
N TRP A 94 9.35 -14.89 10.00
CA TRP A 94 10.22 -13.72 10.05
C TRP A 94 10.68 -13.41 11.48
N MET A 95 9.77 -13.45 12.46
CA MET A 95 10.12 -13.26 13.87
C MET A 95 11.16 -14.28 14.33
N ARG A 96 10.95 -15.57 14.05
CA ARG A 96 11.92 -16.63 14.37
C ARG A 96 13.29 -16.36 13.73
N ALA A 97 13.30 -15.95 12.46
CA ALA A 97 14.53 -15.68 11.73
C ALA A 97 15.30 -14.48 12.29
N VAL A 98 14.60 -13.41 12.69
CA VAL A 98 15.22 -12.19 13.22
C VAL A 98 15.70 -12.37 14.67
N LEU A 99 15.02 -13.20 15.47
CA LEU A 99 15.45 -13.55 16.83
C LEU A 99 16.73 -14.40 16.88
N ALA A 100 17.06 -15.07 15.78
CA ALA A 100 18.31 -15.80 15.63
C ALA A 100 19.51 -14.90 15.28
N LYS A 101 19.29 -13.61 14.97
CA LYS A 101 20.34 -12.67 14.55
C LYS A 101 21.14 -12.13 15.73
N GLU A 102 22.40 -11.80 15.45
CA GLU A 102 23.28 -11.14 16.41
C GLU A 102 22.72 -9.75 16.82
N GLY A 103 22.76 -9.44 18.12
CA GLY A 103 22.28 -8.16 18.67
C GLY A 103 20.85 -8.17 19.21
N SER A 104 20.10 -9.28 19.10
CA SER A 104 18.79 -9.41 19.73
C SER A 104 18.90 -9.37 21.27
N ASN A 105 18.25 -8.41 21.94
CA ASN A 105 18.22 -8.34 23.41
C ASN A 105 17.43 -9.53 24.02
N VAL A 106 17.90 -10.05 25.15
CA VAL A 106 17.31 -11.19 25.88
C VAL A 106 15.89 -10.90 26.37
N GLU A 107 15.59 -9.66 26.80
CA GLU A 107 14.24 -9.30 27.28
C GLU A 107 13.19 -9.31 26.18
N ASN A 108 13.53 -8.80 24.99
CA ASN A 108 12.64 -8.80 23.83
C ASN A 108 12.43 -10.22 23.28
N ARG A 109 13.42 -11.10 23.48
CA ARG A 109 13.42 -12.43 22.90
C ARG A 109 12.26 -13.29 23.40
N HIS A 110 11.98 -13.28 24.70
CA HIS A 110 10.87 -14.07 25.25
C HIS A 110 9.51 -13.60 24.71
N VAL A 111 9.29 -12.29 24.66
CA VAL A 111 8.04 -11.70 24.14
C VAL A 111 7.82 -12.08 22.68
N PHE A 112 8.85 -11.91 21.84
CA PHE A 112 8.74 -12.24 20.43
C PHE A 112 8.69 -13.75 20.15
N GLU A 113 9.32 -14.58 20.98
CA GLU A 113 9.16 -16.04 20.93
C GLU A 113 7.71 -16.44 21.21
N GLN A 114 7.08 -15.85 22.22
CA GLN A 114 5.67 -16.09 22.52
C GLN A 114 4.75 -15.65 21.37
N ILE A 115 4.97 -14.45 20.82
CA ILE A 115 4.17 -13.96 19.69
C ILE A 115 4.34 -14.89 18.46
N ALA A 116 5.56 -15.36 18.18
CA ALA A 116 5.80 -16.30 17.10
C ALA A 116 5.04 -17.62 17.30
N GLU A 117 4.99 -18.15 18.53
CA GLU A 117 4.22 -19.36 18.86
C GLU A 117 2.72 -19.16 18.70
N GLU A 118 2.17 -18.03 19.14
CA GLU A 118 0.75 -17.70 18.98
C GLU A 118 0.36 -17.59 17.50
N LEU A 119 1.22 -16.98 16.67
CA LEU A 119 1.03 -16.90 15.22
C LEU A 119 1.13 -18.26 14.52
N GLU A 120 2.06 -19.12 14.94
CA GLU A 120 2.19 -20.49 14.45
C GLU A 120 0.93 -21.32 14.75
N GLN A 121 0.37 -21.17 15.96
CA GLN A 121 -0.89 -21.81 16.34
C GLN A 121 -2.07 -21.27 15.54
N ALA A 122 -2.15 -19.96 15.34
CA ALA A 122 -3.18 -19.33 14.50
C ALA A 122 -3.14 -19.85 13.06
N TYR A 123 -1.94 -19.94 12.47
CA TYR A 123 -1.76 -20.51 11.14
C TYR A 123 -2.13 -22.00 11.08
N ALA A 124 -1.75 -22.80 12.08
CA ALA A 124 -2.14 -24.21 12.15
C ALA A 124 -3.67 -24.39 12.21
N GLY A 125 -4.37 -23.51 12.93
CA GLY A 125 -5.84 -23.48 12.96
C GLY A 125 -6.45 -23.16 11.59
N LEU A 126 -5.92 -22.15 10.90
CA LEU A 126 -6.35 -21.81 9.53
C LEU A 126 -6.08 -22.96 8.55
N LEU A 127 -4.92 -23.61 8.67
CA LEU A 127 -4.51 -24.72 7.82
C LEU A 127 -5.46 -25.91 7.96
N GLN A 128 -5.90 -26.22 9.18
CA GLN A 128 -6.89 -27.27 9.44
C GLN A 128 -8.28 -26.93 8.88
N GLN A 129 -8.67 -25.64 8.86
CA GLN A 129 -9.99 -25.21 8.40
C GLN A 129 -10.09 -25.08 6.87
N HIS A 130 -9.03 -24.59 6.23
CA HIS A 130 -9.07 -24.19 4.82
C HIS A 130 -8.13 -24.99 3.90
N GLY A 131 -7.12 -25.67 4.44
CA GLY A 131 -6.10 -26.38 3.67
C GLY A 131 -5.01 -25.47 3.10
N GLU A 132 -3.82 -26.03 2.82
CA GLU A 132 -2.64 -25.26 2.42
C GLU A 132 -2.82 -24.53 1.09
N GLU A 133 -3.46 -25.19 0.12
CA GLU A 133 -3.67 -24.63 -1.23
C GLU A 133 -4.57 -23.39 -1.19
N ALA A 134 -5.66 -23.43 -0.41
CA ALA A 134 -6.56 -22.30 -0.26
C ALA A 134 -5.88 -21.11 0.41
N LEU A 135 -5.09 -21.34 1.46
CA LEU A 135 -4.33 -20.28 2.14
C LEU A 135 -3.22 -19.69 1.25
N THR A 136 -2.54 -20.53 0.48
CA THR A 136 -1.56 -20.09 -0.53
C THR A 136 -2.20 -19.19 -1.57
N ASN A 137 -3.39 -19.57 -2.08
CA ASN A 137 -4.16 -18.76 -3.02
C ASN A 137 -4.70 -17.46 -2.41
N GLN A 138 -4.86 -17.40 -1.08
CA GLN A 138 -5.18 -16.18 -0.34
C GLN A 138 -3.94 -15.30 -0.06
N GLY A 139 -2.76 -15.72 -0.49
CA GLY A 139 -1.51 -14.97 -0.35
C GLY A 139 -0.74 -15.26 0.94
N MET A 140 -1.11 -16.25 1.74
CA MET A 140 -0.36 -16.68 2.94
C MET A 140 0.85 -17.54 2.55
N LEU A 141 1.86 -16.89 2.00
CA LEU A 141 3.07 -17.56 1.49
C LEU A 141 4.11 -17.76 2.59
N SER A 142 5.06 -18.68 2.36
CA SER A 142 6.21 -18.79 3.26
C SER A 142 7.15 -17.59 3.10
N LEU A 143 7.97 -17.34 4.12
CA LEU A 143 8.99 -16.30 4.08
C LEU A 143 9.98 -16.52 2.92
N THR A 144 10.31 -17.77 2.62
CA THR A 144 11.18 -18.14 1.50
C THR A 144 10.54 -17.79 0.16
N ASP A 145 9.23 -18.01 0.01
CA ASP A 145 8.51 -17.65 -1.21
C ASP A 145 8.53 -16.14 -1.44
N TYR A 146 8.26 -15.35 -0.39
CA TYR A 146 8.38 -13.89 -0.44
C TYR A 146 9.81 -13.47 -0.84
N ALA A 147 10.84 -14.03 -0.20
CA ALA A 147 12.22 -13.67 -0.48
C ALA A 147 12.66 -14.01 -1.91
N SER A 148 12.07 -15.05 -2.51
CA SER A 148 12.35 -15.51 -3.87
C SER A 148 11.73 -14.65 -4.97
N ARG A 149 10.76 -13.78 -4.63
CA ARG A 149 10.14 -12.87 -5.58
C ARG A 149 11.20 -11.95 -6.19
N ARG A 150 11.02 -11.63 -7.48
CA ARG A 150 11.86 -10.67 -8.18
C ARG A 150 11.32 -9.25 -7.95
N MET A 151 12.17 -8.35 -7.50
CA MET A 151 11.90 -6.91 -7.42
C MET A 151 12.46 -6.22 -8.67
N GLU A 152 11.92 -5.06 -9.06
CA GLU A 152 12.51 -4.31 -10.19
C GLU A 152 13.93 -3.84 -9.87
N LEU A 153 14.26 -3.64 -8.59
CA LEU A 153 15.62 -3.33 -8.12
C LEU A 153 16.63 -4.45 -8.45
N ASP A 154 16.21 -5.73 -8.43
CA ASP A 154 17.08 -6.85 -8.85
C ASP A 154 17.53 -6.68 -10.29
N TRP A 155 16.61 -6.23 -11.14
CA TRP A 155 16.85 -6.02 -12.55
C TRP A 155 17.69 -4.76 -12.79
N LEU A 156 17.43 -3.68 -12.06
CA LEU A 156 18.21 -2.43 -12.15
C LEU A 156 19.70 -2.61 -11.82
N VAL A 157 20.05 -3.55 -10.93
CA VAL A 157 21.45 -3.81 -10.57
C VAL A 157 22.11 -4.86 -11.47
N SER A 158 21.33 -5.76 -12.08
CA SER A 158 21.87 -6.83 -12.95
C SER A 158 22.03 -6.42 -14.41
N GLU A 159 21.30 -5.42 -14.90
CA GLU A 159 21.37 -4.94 -16.27
C GLU A 159 22.21 -3.68 -16.47
N SER A 160 22.61 -3.42 -17.71
CA SER A 160 23.16 -2.12 -18.08
C SER A 160 22.07 -1.05 -18.07
N PHE A 161 22.43 0.17 -17.65
CA PHE A 161 21.49 1.31 -17.67
C PHE A 161 20.92 1.58 -19.06
N ASP A 162 21.67 1.33 -20.13
CA ASP A 162 21.18 1.51 -21.50
C ASP A 162 20.03 0.53 -21.80
N ASN A 163 20.16 -0.74 -21.42
CA ASN A 163 19.09 -1.73 -21.59
C ASN A 163 17.85 -1.35 -20.79
N VAL A 164 18.03 -0.93 -19.53
CA VAL A 164 16.94 -0.51 -18.65
C VAL A 164 16.19 0.69 -19.24
N ILE A 165 16.92 1.70 -19.75
CA ILE A 165 16.33 2.88 -20.37
C ILE A 165 15.59 2.52 -21.67
N GLU A 166 16.15 1.66 -22.52
CA GLU A 166 15.48 1.23 -23.75
C GLU A 166 14.21 0.43 -23.47
N GLN A 167 14.23 -0.47 -22.48
CA GLN A 167 13.04 -1.19 -22.08
C GLN A 167 12.00 -0.27 -21.41
N GLY A 168 12.45 0.68 -20.60
CA GLY A 168 11.59 1.72 -20.04
C GLY A 168 10.87 2.53 -21.13
N LYS A 169 11.57 2.91 -22.20
CA LYS A 169 10.94 3.57 -23.37
C LYS A 169 9.83 2.73 -23.99
N LYS A 170 10.09 1.43 -24.20
CA LYS A 170 9.09 0.51 -24.77
C LYS A 170 7.84 0.43 -23.90
N TRP A 171 8.00 0.31 -22.58
CA TRP A 171 6.87 0.31 -21.66
C TRP A 171 6.10 1.64 -21.66
N LEU A 172 6.79 2.77 -21.82
CA LEU A 172 6.13 4.08 -21.90
C LEU A 172 5.36 4.32 -23.21
N GLU A 173 5.60 3.53 -24.25
CA GLU A 173 4.89 3.60 -25.53
C GLU A 173 3.59 2.79 -25.54
N ASP A 174 3.45 1.84 -24.61
CA ASP A 174 2.28 1.00 -24.46
C ASP A 174 1.41 1.46 -23.26
N PRO A 175 0.16 1.89 -23.47
CA PRO A 175 -0.72 2.37 -22.40
C PRO A 175 -0.90 1.38 -21.24
N GLU A 176 -0.91 0.07 -21.53
CA GLU A 176 -1.12 -0.95 -20.50
C GLU A 176 0.11 -1.14 -19.60
N SER A 177 1.32 -0.85 -20.12
CA SER A 177 2.57 -1.01 -19.39
C SER A 177 3.24 0.29 -18.94
N ALA A 178 2.70 1.45 -19.34
CA ALA A 178 3.27 2.76 -19.04
C ALA A 178 3.51 3.01 -17.54
N LEU A 179 2.61 2.53 -16.67
CA LEU A 179 2.77 2.66 -15.22
C LEU A 179 3.99 1.89 -14.70
N TYR A 180 4.28 0.70 -15.24
CA TYR A 180 5.49 -0.05 -14.89
C TYR A 180 6.75 0.71 -15.31
N GLY A 181 6.74 1.31 -16.49
CA GLY A 181 7.81 2.20 -16.95
C GLY A 181 8.05 3.38 -15.99
N VAL A 182 6.98 4.06 -15.56
CA VAL A 182 7.08 5.17 -14.60
C VAL A 182 7.67 4.71 -13.26
N ARG A 183 7.17 3.58 -12.71
CA ARG A 183 7.62 3.02 -11.42
C ARG A 183 9.07 2.55 -11.45
N LEU A 184 9.53 2.01 -12.57
CA LEU A 184 10.92 1.64 -12.76
C LEU A 184 11.81 2.89 -12.77
N LEU A 185 11.46 3.87 -13.61
CA LEU A 185 12.32 5.03 -13.88
C LEU A 185 12.52 5.93 -12.66
N CYS A 186 11.58 5.95 -11.70
CA CYS A 186 11.77 6.71 -10.46
C CYS A 186 12.85 6.14 -9.53
N MET A 187 13.25 4.88 -9.73
CA MET A 187 14.31 4.22 -8.98
C MET A 187 15.65 4.20 -9.73
N LEU A 188 15.73 4.83 -10.91
CA LEU A 188 16.96 4.91 -11.68
C LEU A 188 17.46 6.36 -11.73
N PRO A 189 18.36 6.79 -10.82
CA PRO A 189 18.88 8.17 -10.72
C PRO A 189 19.81 8.54 -11.90
N ASP A 190 19.24 8.60 -13.10
CA ASP A 190 19.90 8.94 -14.37
C ASP A 190 19.14 10.12 -15.05
N PRO A 191 19.84 11.11 -15.63
CA PRO A 191 19.19 12.24 -16.32
C PRO A 191 18.23 11.83 -17.45
N ARG A 192 18.44 10.66 -18.05
CA ARG A 192 17.55 10.11 -19.09
C ARG A 192 16.22 9.65 -18.48
N SER A 193 16.22 9.12 -17.26
CA SER A 193 14.99 8.80 -16.52
C SER A 193 14.14 10.04 -16.29
N GLU A 194 14.75 11.13 -15.84
CA GLU A 194 14.07 12.43 -15.70
C GLU A 194 13.47 12.90 -17.04
N LYS A 195 14.25 12.85 -18.12
CA LYS A 195 13.80 13.27 -19.46
C LYS A 195 12.59 12.46 -19.93
N LEU A 196 12.59 11.15 -19.69
CA LEU A 196 11.48 10.25 -20.04
C LEU A 196 10.25 10.53 -19.18
N LEU A 197 10.40 10.64 -17.86
CA LEU A 197 9.29 10.96 -16.96
C LEU A 197 8.66 12.32 -17.31
N ARG A 198 9.47 13.35 -17.57
CA ARG A 198 8.97 14.66 -18.05
C ARG A 198 8.26 14.58 -19.41
N ARG A 199 8.58 13.60 -20.25
CA ARG A 199 7.84 13.35 -21.51
C ARG A 199 6.49 12.72 -21.20
N VAL A 200 6.44 11.75 -20.30
CA VAL A 200 5.19 11.12 -19.85
C VAL A 200 4.23 12.18 -19.32
N CYS A 201 4.68 13.06 -18.42
CA CYS A 201 3.83 14.12 -17.85
C CYS A 201 3.12 14.99 -18.91
N ARG A 202 3.67 15.10 -20.12
CA ARG A 202 3.15 15.94 -21.21
C ARG A 202 2.48 15.15 -22.33
N ASN A 203 2.49 13.82 -22.26
CA ASN A 203 1.94 12.98 -23.31
C ASN A 203 0.44 12.76 -23.08
N GLU A 204 -0.40 13.38 -23.90
CA GLU A 204 -1.86 13.30 -23.74
C GLU A 204 -2.45 11.93 -24.10
N ASP A 205 -1.71 11.11 -24.85
CA ASP A 205 -2.08 9.74 -25.21
C ASP A 205 -1.95 8.77 -24.02
N ILE A 206 -1.24 9.17 -22.96
CA ILE A 206 -1.08 8.37 -21.74
C ILE A 206 -2.21 8.69 -20.76
N ASP A 207 -2.69 7.66 -20.07
CA ASP A 207 -3.70 7.80 -19.03
C ASP A 207 -3.38 8.93 -18.02
N ALA A 208 -4.43 9.63 -17.60
CA ALA A 208 -4.29 10.80 -16.74
C ALA A 208 -3.70 10.45 -15.36
N LYS A 209 -4.02 9.28 -14.79
CA LYS A 209 -3.44 8.84 -13.51
C LYS A 209 -1.96 8.55 -13.70
N VAL A 210 -1.59 7.84 -14.76
CA VAL A 210 -0.17 7.53 -15.07
C VAL A 210 0.65 8.82 -15.22
N ARG A 211 0.09 9.87 -15.83
CA ARG A 211 0.72 11.19 -15.87
C ARG A 211 0.93 11.82 -14.50
N THR A 212 -0.04 11.72 -13.58
CA THR A 212 0.15 12.19 -12.19
C THR A 212 1.23 11.39 -11.48
N HIS A 213 1.21 10.06 -11.63
CA HIS A 213 2.26 9.19 -11.11
C HIS A 213 3.64 9.53 -11.68
N ALA A 214 3.74 9.98 -12.94
CA ALA A 214 5.00 10.43 -13.51
C ALA A 214 5.52 11.73 -12.86
N VAL A 215 4.63 12.66 -12.47
CA VAL A 215 5.04 13.84 -11.70
C VAL A 215 5.53 13.44 -10.30
N LEU A 216 4.82 12.52 -9.64
CA LEU A 216 5.26 11.99 -8.33
C LEU A 216 6.59 11.23 -8.44
N ALA A 217 6.76 10.44 -9.50
CA ALA A 217 8.00 9.73 -9.83
C ALA A 217 9.19 10.69 -10.02
N LEU A 218 8.99 11.88 -10.59
CA LEU A 218 10.06 12.90 -10.66
C LEU A 218 10.52 13.32 -9.26
N ARG A 219 9.59 13.51 -8.31
CA ARG A 219 9.95 13.86 -6.92
C ARG A 219 10.72 12.74 -6.24
N TRP A 220 10.28 11.49 -6.40
CA TRP A 220 10.95 10.29 -5.87
C TRP A 220 12.31 10.00 -6.52
N LEU A 221 12.49 10.37 -7.79
CA LEU A 221 13.78 10.34 -8.47
C LEU A 221 14.76 11.38 -7.92
N GLY A 222 14.25 12.40 -7.22
CA GLY A 222 15.04 13.50 -6.66
C GLY A 222 15.09 14.76 -7.53
N VAL A 223 14.18 14.88 -8.49
CA VAL A 223 14.01 16.10 -9.28
C VAL A 223 13.36 17.19 -8.43
N ARG A 224 13.86 18.42 -8.57
CA ARG A 224 13.43 19.60 -7.81
C ARG A 224 12.99 20.73 -8.74
N GLY A 225 12.27 21.70 -8.20
CA GLY A 225 11.69 22.82 -8.95
C GLY A 225 10.50 22.41 -9.84
N ASN A 226 10.34 23.07 -10.98
CA ASN A 226 9.10 22.99 -11.75
C ASN A 226 9.04 21.79 -12.71
N ALA A 227 7.88 21.12 -12.72
CA ALA A 227 7.50 20.11 -13.70
C ALA A 227 6.22 20.54 -14.43
N ARG A 228 6.15 20.28 -15.73
CA ARG A 228 4.96 20.56 -16.53
C ARG A 228 4.16 19.27 -16.73
N ILE A 229 2.87 19.33 -16.45
CA ILE A 229 1.91 18.26 -16.72
C ILE A 229 0.84 18.78 -17.68
N SER A 230 0.57 18.03 -18.75
CA SER A 230 -0.53 18.35 -19.68
C SER A 230 -1.71 17.45 -19.37
N LYS A 231 -2.88 18.04 -19.10
CA LYS A 231 -4.15 17.35 -18.81
C LYS A 231 -5.32 18.25 -19.19
N PHE A 232 -6.46 17.65 -19.54
CA PHE A 232 -7.68 18.38 -19.89
C PHE A 232 -7.51 19.41 -21.03
N GLY A 233 -6.58 19.15 -21.96
CA GLY A 233 -6.23 20.10 -23.03
C GLY A 233 -5.45 21.33 -22.56
N GLU A 234 -5.03 21.36 -21.30
CA GLU A 234 -4.26 22.45 -20.68
C GLU A 234 -2.91 21.95 -20.16
N SER A 235 -1.99 22.90 -19.93
CA SER A 235 -0.66 22.63 -19.40
C SER A 235 -0.47 23.33 -18.06
N PHE A 236 -0.29 22.56 -17.00
CA PHE A 236 -0.07 23.04 -15.64
C PHE A 236 1.41 22.96 -15.27
N VAL A 237 1.87 23.88 -14.42
CA VAL A 237 3.21 23.89 -13.85
C VAL A 237 3.10 23.55 -12.37
N ILE A 238 3.73 22.44 -11.97
CA ILE A 238 3.75 21.93 -10.61
C ILE A 238 5.13 22.21 -10.02
N ASN A 239 5.16 22.83 -8.84
CA ASN A 239 6.38 22.96 -8.04
C ASN A 239 6.63 21.63 -7.30
N LEU A 240 7.67 20.89 -7.64
CA LEU A 240 7.99 19.61 -6.99
C LEU A 240 8.52 19.78 -5.57
N ASP A 241 8.99 20.98 -5.20
CA ASP A 241 9.52 21.26 -3.87
C ASP A 241 8.39 21.51 -2.84
N ASN A 242 7.29 22.11 -3.31
CA ASN A 242 6.07 22.32 -2.52
C ASN A 242 4.85 22.27 -3.46
N PRO A 243 4.35 21.06 -3.78
CA PRO A 243 3.25 20.89 -4.73
C PRO A 243 1.93 21.33 -4.11
N GLU A 244 1.25 22.26 -4.79
CA GLU A 244 -0.10 22.70 -4.46
C GLU A 244 -1.01 22.45 -5.67
N PRO A 245 -2.02 21.58 -5.56
CA PRO A 245 -2.41 20.79 -4.37
C PRO A 245 -1.42 19.65 -4.07
N GLU A 246 -1.54 19.04 -2.88
CA GLU A 246 -0.60 18.04 -2.34
C GLU A 246 -0.32 16.86 -3.28
N LEU A 247 0.94 16.69 -3.70
CA LEU A 247 1.36 15.53 -4.50
C LEU A 247 1.99 14.45 -3.61
N SER A 248 1.16 13.50 -3.16
CA SER A 248 1.55 12.33 -2.36
C SER A 248 1.11 11.03 -3.04
N ILE A 249 1.49 9.85 -2.53
CA ILE A 249 0.91 8.53 -2.89
C ILE A 249 -0.22 8.13 -1.92
N SER A 250 -0.27 8.75 -0.76
CA SER A 250 -1.34 8.53 0.22
C SER A 250 -2.57 9.40 -0.10
N VAL A 251 -3.65 9.18 0.65
CA VAL A 251 -4.79 10.11 0.64
C VAL A 251 -4.30 11.48 1.13
N PRO A 252 -4.60 12.59 0.40
CA PRO A 252 -4.18 13.93 0.81
C PRO A 252 -4.71 14.30 2.19
N ALA A 253 -3.92 15.04 2.95
CA ALA A 253 -4.25 15.42 4.33
C ALA A 253 -5.56 16.22 4.43
N ALA A 254 -5.93 16.95 3.37
CA ALA A 254 -7.19 17.69 3.28
C ALA A 254 -8.44 16.81 3.45
N TYR A 255 -8.38 15.50 3.17
CA TYR A 255 -9.50 14.57 3.37
C TYR A 255 -9.60 14.03 4.80
N ARG A 256 -8.60 14.27 5.66
CA ARG A 256 -8.58 13.73 7.03
C ARG A 256 -9.84 14.06 7.83
N PRO A 257 -10.37 15.30 7.85
CA PRO A 257 -11.60 15.60 8.59
C PRO A 257 -12.81 14.79 8.12
N ALA A 258 -12.92 14.54 6.82
CA ALA A 258 -14.01 13.73 6.26
C ALA A 258 -13.86 12.24 6.61
N LEU A 259 -12.63 11.70 6.60
CA LEU A 259 -12.34 10.32 7.02
C LEU A 259 -12.57 10.11 8.52
N ASP A 260 -12.16 11.07 9.33
CA ASP A 260 -12.39 11.05 10.77
C ASP A 260 -13.90 11.10 11.07
N ARG A 261 -14.66 11.95 10.36
CA ARG A 261 -16.12 12.00 10.47
C ARG A 261 -16.81 10.71 9.99
N MET A 262 -16.33 10.11 8.91
CA MET A 262 -16.83 8.82 8.42
C MET A 262 -16.74 7.76 9.53
N LYS A 263 -15.59 7.65 10.20
CA LYS A 263 -15.39 6.74 11.35
C LYS A 263 -16.28 7.12 12.54
N LEU A 264 -16.37 8.41 12.87
CA LEU A 264 -17.22 8.89 13.95
C LEU A 264 -18.71 8.56 13.70
N TRP A 265 -19.16 8.64 12.45
CA TRP A 265 -20.52 8.25 12.08
C TRP A 265 -20.73 6.75 12.30
N CYS A 266 -19.80 5.89 11.89
CA CYS A 266 -19.88 4.45 12.18
C CYS A 266 -19.95 4.18 13.70
N ALA A 267 -19.10 4.85 14.49
CA ALA A 267 -19.09 4.76 15.95
C ALA A 267 -20.44 5.14 16.58
N LYS A 268 -21.09 6.18 16.04
CA LYS A 268 -22.46 6.58 16.44
C LYS A 268 -23.47 5.48 16.17
N GLN A 269 -23.42 4.87 14.99
CA GLN A 269 -24.42 3.88 14.57
C GLN A 269 -24.36 2.59 15.40
N ILE A 270 -23.18 2.23 15.90
CA ILE A 270 -23.01 1.09 16.81
C ILE A 270 -23.14 1.46 18.30
N GLY A 271 -23.48 2.72 18.61
CA GLY A 271 -23.74 3.18 19.98
C GLY A 271 -22.52 3.49 20.85
N LEU A 272 -21.30 3.56 20.27
CA LEU A 272 -20.09 3.96 21.02
C LEU A 272 -20.03 5.47 21.25
N VAL A 273 -20.64 6.26 20.36
CA VAL A 273 -20.69 7.72 20.44
C VAL A 273 -22.15 8.17 20.51
N ASP A 274 -22.46 9.05 21.46
CA ASP A 274 -23.80 9.61 21.60
C ASP A 274 -24.15 10.51 20.41
N PRO A 275 -25.40 10.51 19.91
CA PRO A 275 -25.81 11.38 18.82
C PRO A 275 -25.55 12.88 19.06
N VAL A 276 -25.64 13.35 20.31
CA VAL A 276 -25.37 14.76 20.66
C VAL A 276 -23.89 15.08 20.49
N ASP A 277 -23.01 14.20 20.96
CA ASP A 277 -21.55 14.34 20.80
C ASP A 277 -21.16 14.30 19.32
N TYR A 278 -21.80 13.43 18.54
CA TYR A 278 -21.63 13.41 17.08
C TYR A 278 -22.04 14.75 16.47
N GLU A 279 -23.26 15.25 16.70
CA GLU A 279 -23.74 16.48 16.04
C GLU A 279 -22.97 17.74 16.46
N ALA A 280 -22.46 17.80 17.69
CA ALA A 280 -21.62 18.89 18.16
C ALA A 280 -20.34 19.06 17.32
N VAL A 281 -19.82 17.94 16.81
CA VAL A 281 -18.64 17.92 15.95
C VAL A 281 -19.03 17.84 14.48
N ALA A 282 -20.17 17.26 14.12
CA ALA A 282 -20.58 16.89 12.75
C ALA A 282 -20.85 18.08 11.81
N THR A 283 -20.83 19.31 12.32
CA THR A 283 -21.16 20.53 11.58
C THR A 283 -19.93 21.35 11.18
N ALA A 284 -18.76 21.04 11.71
CA ALA A 284 -17.53 21.81 11.46
C ALA A 284 -16.56 21.07 10.53
N ASP A 285 -15.85 21.79 9.66
CA ASP A 285 -14.93 21.20 8.68
C ASP A 285 -13.52 20.95 9.22
N GLU A 286 -13.11 21.63 10.29
CA GLU A 286 -11.73 21.61 10.81
C GLU A 286 -11.63 21.29 12.31
N VAL A 287 -12.67 20.70 12.93
CA VAL A 287 -12.61 20.41 14.37
C VAL A 287 -11.66 19.25 14.64
N GLU A 288 -10.59 19.53 15.39
CA GLU A 288 -9.79 18.48 16.02
C GLU A 288 -10.67 17.71 17.00
N LEU A 289 -10.77 16.41 16.79
CA LEU A 289 -11.47 15.51 17.70
C LEU A 289 -10.80 15.51 19.07
N SER A 290 -11.59 15.51 20.13
CA SER A 290 -11.09 15.28 21.49
C SER A 290 -10.47 13.88 21.59
N GLU A 291 -9.49 13.70 22.48
CA GLU A 291 -8.88 12.38 22.72
C GLU A 291 -9.91 11.32 23.13
N GLU A 292 -10.97 11.72 23.84
CA GLU A 292 -12.07 10.83 24.19
C GLU A 292 -12.80 10.28 22.94
N LEU A 293 -13.14 11.14 21.98
CA LEU A 293 -13.78 10.72 20.74
C LEU A 293 -12.82 9.91 19.86
N LYS A 294 -11.53 10.24 19.83
CA LYS A 294 -10.52 9.44 19.13
C LYS A 294 -10.41 8.03 19.70
N ASN A 295 -10.42 7.89 21.02
CA ASN A 295 -10.40 6.58 21.68
C ASN A 295 -11.65 5.76 21.34
N LYS A 296 -12.85 6.36 21.43
CA LYS A 296 -14.12 5.71 21.02
C LYS A 296 -14.12 5.31 19.54
N MET A 297 -13.51 6.13 18.68
CA MET A 297 -13.32 5.80 17.26
C MET A 297 -12.34 4.65 17.04
N SER A 298 -11.30 4.53 17.86
CA SER A 298 -10.35 3.41 17.78
C SER A 298 -10.95 2.08 18.23
N GLU A 299 -11.95 2.13 19.12
CA GLU A 299 -12.77 0.98 19.52
C GLU A 299 -13.83 0.61 18.47
N THR A 300 -14.04 1.47 17.47
CA THR A 300 -14.99 1.19 16.39
C THR A 300 -14.38 0.18 15.43
N ASP A 301 -14.92 -1.03 15.43
CA ASP A 301 -14.51 -2.11 14.52
C ASP A 301 -15.07 -1.88 13.12
N VAL A 302 -14.55 -0.86 12.41
CA VAL A 302 -14.81 -0.69 10.98
C VAL A 302 -13.82 -1.57 10.23
N ALA A 303 -14.34 -2.62 9.58
CA ALA A 303 -13.54 -3.55 8.80
C ALA A 303 -12.53 -2.80 7.89
N PRO A 304 -11.22 -3.09 8.00
CA PRO A 304 -10.18 -2.33 7.28
C PRO A 304 -10.40 -2.23 5.78
N ILE A 305 -10.93 -3.30 5.15
CA ILE A 305 -11.27 -3.32 3.73
C ILE A 305 -12.25 -2.22 3.34
N LEU A 306 -13.21 -1.87 4.21
CA LEU A 306 -14.19 -0.80 3.93
C LEU A 306 -13.52 0.58 4.00
N GLN A 307 -12.59 0.79 4.93
CA GLN A 307 -11.82 2.04 4.98
C GLN A 307 -10.95 2.18 3.72
N GLU A 308 -10.37 1.08 3.25
CA GLU A 308 -9.54 1.07 2.06
C GLU A 308 -10.34 1.37 0.77
N VAL A 309 -11.61 0.98 0.69
CA VAL A 309 -12.51 1.41 -0.40
C VAL A 309 -12.55 2.93 -0.51
N ALA A 310 -12.74 3.64 0.62
CA ALA A 310 -12.75 5.10 0.61
C ALA A 310 -11.39 5.69 0.18
N HIS A 311 -10.29 5.16 0.73
CA HIS A 311 -8.94 5.63 0.39
C HIS A 311 -8.61 5.43 -1.09
N MET A 312 -8.90 4.25 -1.64
CA MET A 312 -8.69 3.91 -3.04
C MET A 312 -9.49 4.83 -3.96
N LEU A 313 -10.77 5.09 -3.66
CA LEU A 313 -11.61 5.96 -4.48
C LEU A 313 -11.16 7.41 -4.45
N ILE A 314 -10.80 7.93 -3.26
CA ILE A 314 -10.20 9.27 -3.15
C ILE A 314 -8.93 9.34 -3.99
N ARG A 315 -8.03 8.37 -3.82
CA ARG A 315 -6.74 8.35 -4.52
C ARG A 315 -6.90 8.30 -6.03
N SER A 316 -7.77 7.41 -6.51
CA SER A 316 -8.06 7.20 -7.93
C SER A 316 -8.61 8.47 -8.59
N ALA A 317 -9.58 9.13 -7.95
CA ALA A 317 -10.11 10.41 -8.43
C ALA A 317 -9.07 11.54 -8.33
N TYR A 318 -8.31 11.59 -7.24
CA TYR A 318 -7.24 12.58 -7.08
C TYR A 318 -6.20 12.47 -8.20
N ASP A 319 -5.71 11.26 -8.48
CA ASP A 319 -4.77 11.00 -9.57
C ASP A 319 -5.33 11.33 -10.94
N GLN A 320 -6.61 11.04 -11.17
CA GLN A 320 -7.29 11.37 -12.41
C GLN A 320 -7.30 12.87 -12.64
N TYR A 321 -7.72 13.65 -11.62
CA TYR A 321 -8.02 15.07 -11.74
C TYR A 321 -6.88 16.02 -11.37
N TYR A 322 -5.80 15.54 -10.76
CA TYR A 322 -4.64 16.38 -10.43
C TYR A 322 -4.13 17.17 -11.65
N PRO A 323 -3.87 18.49 -11.54
CA PRO A 323 -3.94 19.31 -10.32
C PRO A 323 -5.30 19.98 -10.06
N LEU A 324 -6.31 19.78 -10.90
CA LEU A 324 -7.65 20.38 -10.76
C LEU A 324 -8.56 19.58 -9.82
N VAL A 325 -8.07 19.31 -8.60
CA VAL A 325 -8.84 18.62 -7.57
C VAL A 325 -9.72 19.62 -6.80
N PRO A 326 -10.93 19.22 -6.36
CA PRO A 326 -11.79 20.10 -5.60
C PRO A 326 -11.20 20.43 -4.22
N THR A 327 -11.43 21.64 -3.74
CA THR A 327 -11.17 21.99 -2.34
C THR A 327 -12.09 21.17 -1.44
N VAL A 328 -11.50 20.48 -0.45
CA VAL A 328 -12.27 19.65 0.49
C VAL A 328 -12.91 20.57 1.55
N THR A 329 -14.17 20.88 1.34
CA THR A 329 -15.05 21.59 2.29
C THR A 329 -16.35 20.81 2.44
N GLY A 330 -17.10 21.00 3.52
CA GLY A 330 -18.28 20.20 3.81
C GLY A 330 -17.92 18.75 4.13
N ALA A 331 -17.10 18.53 5.16
CA ALA A 331 -16.62 17.20 5.56
C ALA A 331 -17.76 16.21 5.85
N ARG A 332 -18.97 16.70 6.20
CA ARG A 332 -20.18 15.87 6.38
C ARG A 332 -20.64 15.25 5.07
N ASP A 333 -20.68 16.03 3.99
CA ASP A 333 -21.10 15.55 2.67
C ASP A 333 -20.06 14.61 2.06
N TRP A 334 -18.76 14.88 2.27
CA TRP A 334 -17.69 13.95 1.89
C TRP A 334 -17.77 12.64 2.66
N ALA A 335 -17.93 12.70 3.98
CA ALA A 335 -18.10 11.50 4.81
C ALA A 335 -19.31 10.68 4.37
N ALA A 336 -20.45 11.33 4.13
CA ALA A 336 -21.65 10.70 3.61
C ALA A 336 -21.42 10.01 2.25
N ALA A 337 -20.73 10.69 1.32
CA ALA A 337 -20.38 10.12 0.02
C ALA A 337 -19.53 8.84 0.15
N MET A 338 -18.51 8.86 1.02
CA MET A 338 -17.65 7.71 1.29
C MET A 338 -18.42 6.56 1.94
N LEU A 339 -19.26 6.84 2.94
CA LEU A 339 -20.10 5.83 3.59
C LEU A 339 -21.06 5.15 2.61
N TRP A 340 -21.65 5.90 1.68
CA TRP A 340 -22.49 5.30 0.62
C TRP A 340 -21.69 4.37 -0.29
N LEU A 341 -20.46 4.72 -0.63
CA LEU A 341 -19.59 3.87 -1.48
C LEU A 341 -19.11 2.63 -0.72
N MET A 342 -18.80 2.75 0.57
CA MET A 342 -18.47 1.62 1.43
C MET A 342 -19.66 0.66 1.57
N LYS A 343 -20.87 1.21 1.73
CA LYS A 343 -22.11 0.45 1.77
C LYS A 343 -22.36 -0.29 0.46
N ASP A 344 -22.28 0.41 -0.67
CA ASP A 344 -22.44 -0.17 -2.01
C ASP A 344 -21.46 -1.34 -2.22
N TYR A 345 -20.20 -1.16 -1.79
CA TYR A 345 -19.21 -2.22 -1.82
C TYR A 345 -19.62 -3.40 -0.94
N ALA A 346 -19.88 -3.18 0.35
CA ALA A 346 -20.22 -4.22 1.32
C ALA A 346 -21.41 -5.06 0.84
N GLU A 347 -22.53 -4.42 0.52
CA GLU A 347 -23.74 -5.10 0.04
C GLU A 347 -23.50 -5.80 -1.31
N GLY A 348 -22.73 -5.15 -2.21
CA GLY A 348 -22.40 -5.71 -3.51
C GLY A 348 -21.57 -6.99 -3.44
N VAL A 349 -20.61 -7.07 -2.51
CA VAL A 349 -19.78 -8.27 -2.28
C VAL A 349 -20.43 -9.29 -1.32
N GLY A 350 -21.69 -9.07 -0.94
CA GLY A 350 -22.47 -9.97 -0.08
C GLY A 350 -22.11 -9.91 1.40
N VAL A 351 -21.53 -8.82 1.87
CA VAL A 351 -21.22 -8.56 3.29
C VAL A 351 -22.31 -7.70 3.91
N GLU A 352 -22.67 -7.98 5.16
CA GLU A 352 -23.64 -7.19 5.90
C GLU A 352 -23.11 -5.78 6.18
N TRP A 353 -23.97 -4.77 5.99
CA TRP A 353 -23.69 -3.39 6.37
C TRP A 353 -24.43 -3.04 7.68
N PRO A 354 -23.75 -3.04 8.84
CA PRO A 354 -24.43 -2.93 10.14
C PRO A 354 -24.77 -1.48 10.54
N TYR A 355 -24.28 -0.48 9.80
CA TYR A 355 -24.31 0.92 10.24
C TYR A 355 -25.57 1.70 9.79
N GLY A 356 -26.54 1.05 9.15
CA GLY A 356 -27.75 1.72 8.65
C GLY A 356 -27.51 2.65 7.45
N ASN A 357 -28.48 3.49 7.09
CA ASN A 357 -28.38 4.31 5.88
C ASN A 357 -27.61 5.63 6.14
N PRO A 358 -26.52 5.91 5.39
CA PRO A 358 -25.86 7.21 5.46
C PRO A 358 -26.79 8.32 4.95
N GLU A 359 -26.54 9.54 5.43
CA GLU A 359 -27.24 10.73 4.93
C GLU A 359 -26.97 10.92 3.43
N LEU A 360 -27.96 11.37 2.66
CA LEU A 360 -27.79 11.63 1.23
C LEU A 360 -28.32 13.01 0.89
N THR A 361 -27.43 14.00 0.95
CA THR A 361 -27.66 15.35 0.44
C THR A 361 -27.33 15.40 -1.05
N GLU A 362 -27.81 16.43 -1.76
CA GLU A 362 -27.42 16.67 -3.15
C GLU A 362 -25.90 16.83 -3.29
N MET A 363 -25.27 17.47 -2.31
CA MET A 363 -23.83 17.68 -2.30
C MET A 363 -23.06 16.38 -2.07
N ALA A 364 -23.48 15.52 -1.14
CA ALA A 364 -22.92 14.19 -0.95
C ALA A 364 -23.02 13.34 -2.23
N GLN A 365 -24.14 13.44 -2.96
CA GLN A 365 -24.29 12.75 -4.24
C GLN A 365 -23.29 13.25 -5.30
N ARG A 366 -23.04 14.57 -5.36
CA ARG A 366 -22.02 15.14 -6.27
C ARG A 366 -20.61 14.65 -5.91
N HIS A 367 -20.26 14.63 -4.63
CA HIS A 367 -18.97 14.10 -4.16
C HIS A 367 -18.82 12.61 -4.50
N ARG A 368 -19.86 11.81 -4.28
CA ARG A 368 -19.89 10.38 -4.65
C ARG A 368 -19.63 10.19 -6.15
N ASN A 369 -20.33 10.95 -6.99
CA ASN A 369 -20.14 10.87 -8.44
C ASN A 369 -18.74 11.32 -8.88
N TRP A 370 -18.17 12.32 -8.23
CA TRP A 370 -16.79 12.75 -8.48
C TRP A 370 -15.79 11.65 -8.14
N LEU A 371 -15.93 11.00 -6.98
CA LEU A 371 -15.10 9.85 -6.58
C LEU A 371 -15.21 8.71 -7.60
N LEU A 372 -16.44 8.34 -7.99
CA LEU A 372 -16.70 7.28 -8.98
C LEU A 372 -16.17 7.63 -10.38
N SER A 373 -16.13 8.90 -10.76
CA SER A 373 -15.61 9.30 -12.06
C SER A 373 -14.11 9.02 -12.23
N GLY A 374 -13.37 8.90 -11.11
CA GLY A 374 -11.99 8.41 -11.12
C GLY A 374 -11.89 6.89 -11.28
N SER A 375 -12.93 6.13 -10.94
CA SER A 375 -12.94 4.66 -10.94
C SER A 375 -14.18 4.13 -11.67
N PRO A 376 -14.23 4.27 -13.01
CA PRO A 376 -15.42 3.92 -13.79
C PRO A 376 -15.79 2.43 -13.72
N ASP A 377 -14.82 1.58 -13.39
CA ASP A 377 -14.91 0.13 -13.22
C ASP A 377 -15.28 -0.31 -11.80
N PHE A 378 -15.58 0.62 -10.88
CA PHE A 378 -15.85 0.32 -9.47
C PHE A 378 -16.92 -0.77 -9.29
N TYR A 379 -18.07 -0.65 -9.96
CA TYR A 379 -19.15 -1.64 -9.84
C TYR A 379 -18.82 -2.98 -10.53
N ASP A 380 -18.04 -2.94 -11.60
CA ASP A 380 -17.56 -4.17 -12.26
C ASP A 380 -16.60 -4.93 -11.33
N SER A 381 -15.73 -4.21 -10.61
CA SER A 381 -14.83 -4.80 -9.61
C SER A 381 -15.58 -5.43 -8.42
N ILE A 382 -16.71 -4.84 -8.01
CA ILE A 382 -17.57 -5.39 -6.96
C ILE A 382 -18.17 -6.73 -7.42
N GLU A 383 -18.69 -6.79 -8.64
CA GLU A 383 -19.27 -8.02 -9.18
C GLU A 383 -18.19 -9.11 -9.34
N ALA A 384 -17.00 -8.74 -9.85
CA ALA A 384 -15.88 -9.67 -9.93
C ALA A 384 -15.47 -10.23 -8.54
N ALA A 385 -15.40 -9.37 -7.52
CA ALA A 385 -15.10 -9.78 -6.15
C ALA A 385 -16.18 -10.72 -5.56
N LYS A 386 -17.45 -10.46 -5.86
CA LYS A 386 -18.57 -11.32 -5.48
C LYS A 386 -18.45 -12.70 -6.13
N GLN A 387 -18.18 -12.77 -7.43
CA GLN A 387 -18.01 -14.03 -8.15
C GLN A 387 -16.81 -14.83 -7.62
N ALA A 388 -15.70 -14.16 -7.32
CA ALA A 388 -14.52 -14.79 -6.71
C ALA A 388 -14.86 -15.42 -5.34
N ARG A 389 -15.65 -14.74 -4.50
CA ARG A 389 -16.12 -15.28 -3.22
C ARG A 389 -17.04 -16.48 -3.38
N ILE A 390 -17.98 -16.43 -4.33
CA ILE A 390 -18.87 -17.56 -4.62
C ILE A 390 -18.04 -18.76 -5.09
N ALA A 391 -17.08 -18.56 -5.99
CA ALA A 391 -16.19 -19.61 -6.45
C ALA A 391 -15.36 -20.22 -5.32
N GLN A 392 -14.83 -19.38 -4.41
CA GLN A 392 -14.11 -19.84 -3.22
C GLN A 392 -15.00 -20.67 -2.29
N ALA A 393 -16.23 -20.22 -2.01
CA ALA A 393 -17.17 -20.97 -1.17
C ALA A 393 -17.54 -22.32 -1.81
N GLN A 394 -17.75 -22.35 -3.13
CA GLN A 394 -18.03 -23.59 -3.87
C GLN A 394 -16.84 -24.56 -3.84
N ALA A 395 -15.61 -24.06 -4.01
CA ALA A 395 -14.41 -24.87 -3.91
C ALA A 395 -14.23 -25.47 -2.50
N GLN A 396 -14.54 -24.70 -1.46
CA GLN A 396 -14.51 -25.19 -0.07
C GLN A 396 -15.55 -26.28 0.20
N MET A 397 -16.77 -26.14 -0.32
CA MET A 397 -17.81 -27.17 -0.19
C MET A 397 -17.41 -28.46 -0.92
N GLN A 398 -16.85 -28.36 -2.13
CA GLN A 398 -16.40 -29.53 -2.89
C GLN A 398 -15.20 -30.25 -2.24
N ALA A 399 -14.30 -29.50 -1.60
CA ALA A 399 -13.16 -30.08 -0.87
C ALA A 399 -13.61 -30.85 0.39
N GLN A 400 -14.73 -30.46 1.01
CA GLN A 400 -15.31 -31.17 2.16
C GLN A 400 -16.08 -32.44 1.76
N GLU A 401 -16.48 -32.58 0.50
CA GLU A 401 -17.24 -33.72 -0.02
C GLU A 401 -16.37 -34.81 -0.67
N GLN A 402 -15.05 -34.63 -0.79
CA GLN A 402 -14.15 -35.70 -1.26
C GLN A 402 -13.84 -36.68 -0.11
N PRO A 403 -14.23 -37.97 -0.22
CA PRO A 403 -13.88 -38.96 0.79
C PRO A 403 -12.36 -39.16 0.83
N GLU A 404 -11.80 -39.28 2.03
CA GLU A 404 -10.38 -39.64 2.23
C GLU A 404 -10.03 -40.86 1.35
N PRO A 405 -8.91 -40.85 0.61
CA PRO A 405 -8.49 -42.03 -0.12
C PRO A 405 -8.28 -43.16 0.89
N GLU A 406 -9.04 -44.25 0.72
CA GLU A 406 -8.91 -45.44 1.55
C GLU A 406 -7.42 -45.82 1.63
N PRO A 407 -6.86 -46.03 2.83
CA PRO A 407 -5.47 -46.42 2.96
C PRO A 407 -5.30 -47.75 2.21
N GLU A 408 -4.52 -47.72 1.12
CA GLU A 408 -4.11 -48.92 0.41
C GLU A 408 -3.55 -49.90 1.44
N GLN A 409 -4.30 -50.96 1.70
CA GLN A 409 -3.82 -52.08 2.49
C GLN A 409 -2.65 -52.69 1.72
N ALA A 410 -1.44 -52.30 2.11
CA ALA A 410 -0.22 -52.94 1.68
C ALA A 410 -0.22 -54.39 2.20
N ASN A 411 -0.69 -55.30 1.35
CA ASN A 411 -0.38 -56.71 1.44
C ASN A 411 1.13 -56.88 1.21
N GLN A 412 1.88 -57.18 2.27
CA GLN A 412 2.91 -58.23 2.30
C GLN A 412 3.47 -58.47 3.71
#